data_AF-A0A8C4PXC9-F1
#
_entry.id   AF-A0A8C4PXC9-F1
#
_cell.length_a   1.000
_cell.length_b   1.000
_cell.length_c   1.000
_cell.angle_alpha   90.00
_cell.angle_beta   90.00
_cell.angle_gamma   90.00
#
_symmetry.space_group_name_H-M   'P 1'
#
loop_
_entity.id
_entity.type
_entity.pdbx_description
1 polymer ?
#
loop_
_entity_poly.entity_id
_entity_poly.type
_entity_poly.pdbx_seq_one_letter_code
_entity_poly.pdbx_strand_id
1 'polypeptide(L)'
;MVLEYDKQQNLYLVQRSEALEAGNELCWLPRLYLLFLADDPVVFVHRFASACAARRSTQARLRYNLYIDCMAGAGPSQELPEGLLASIRTRVMGFGNPHLKDIDRQQTYLTELESQVERDFRRAMDKLEFDHVVAHCPESFPPLWLPPQEECRTSVVRKGTMAVPWFPFMERREVIRAASLFTNLKALAALDRVRAECIRAASQSLFLLFLGRPLWLNEFVQIQGQHASKMELFLNDVWISSVLSGLCSALVKAERGWMDIRQNSIEVRCRHSKFL
;
A
#
# COMPACT_ATOMS: atom_id res chain seq x y z
N MET A 1 -15.57 9.37 42.27
CA MET A 1 -14.53 10.42 42.18
C MET A 1 -13.29 9.84 41.51
N VAL A 2 -12.65 10.57 40.60
CA VAL A 2 -11.38 10.13 39.98
C VAL A 2 -10.23 10.50 40.92
N LEU A 3 -9.37 9.54 41.23
CA LEU A 3 -8.27 9.68 42.21
C LEU A 3 -6.90 9.76 41.55
N GLU A 4 -6.66 8.97 40.50
CA GLU A 4 -5.36 8.84 39.85
C GLU A 4 -5.52 8.59 38.34
N TYR A 5 -4.48 8.86 37.56
CA TYR A 5 -4.40 8.57 36.14
C TYR A 5 -3.10 7.82 35.80
N ASP A 6 -3.22 6.63 35.23
CA ASP A 6 -2.11 5.86 34.68
C ASP A 6 -1.92 6.20 33.21
N LYS A 7 -0.82 6.90 32.92
CA LYS A 7 -0.46 7.32 31.56
C LYS A 7 -0.01 6.17 30.66
N GLN A 8 0.52 5.07 31.20
CA GLN A 8 0.98 3.94 30.38
C GLN A 8 -0.21 3.14 29.84
N GLN A 9 -1.19 2.87 30.69
CA GLN A 9 -2.38 2.10 30.33
C GLN A 9 -3.55 2.97 29.84
N ASN A 10 -3.45 4.30 29.95
CA ASN A 10 -4.52 5.26 29.68
C ASN A 10 -5.80 4.98 30.50
N LEU A 11 -5.63 4.64 31.78
CA LEU A 11 -6.70 4.30 32.72
C LEU A 11 -6.78 5.33 33.85
N TYR A 12 -7.98 5.53 34.38
CA TYR A 12 -8.23 6.39 35.54
C TYR A 12 -8.67 5.53 36.71
N LEU A 13 -8.09 5.75 37.88
CA LEU A 13 -8.53 5.13 39.12
C LEU A 13 -9.75 5.90 39.62
N VAL A 14 -10.88 5.21 39.72
CA VAL A 14 -12.15 5.82 40.11
C VAL A 14 -12.70 5.11 41.33
N GLN A 15 -13.04 5.91 42.34
CA GLN A 15 -13.84 5.49 43.47
C GLN A 15 -15.32 5.59 43.09
N ARG A 16 -16.01 4.46 43.07
CA ARG A 16 -17.47 4.42 42.90
C ARG A 16 -18.11 4.90 44.21
N SER A 17 -18.91 5.96 44.12
CA SER A 17 -19.77 6.38 45.23
C SER A 17 -21.10 5.69 45.00
N GLU A 18 -21.34 4.59 45.68
CA GLU A 18 -22.62 3.91 45.57
C GLU A 18 -23.68 4.69 46.35
N ALA A 19 -24.80 4.97 45.68
CA ALA A 19 -26.02 5.39 46.35
C ALA A 19 -26.85 4.19 46.84
N LEU A 20 -26.49 2.94 46.52
CA LEU A 20 -27.15 1.73 47.01
C LEU A 20 -26.13 0.58 47.18
N GLU A 21 -25.67 0.41 48.42
CA GLU A 21 -25.24 -0.83 49.09
C GLU A 21 -24.29 -1.82 48.37
N ALA A 22 -22.97 -1.57 48.44
CA ALA A 22 -21.84 -2.52 48.63
C ALA A 22 -20.44 -1.91 48.33
N GLY A 23 -19.95 -1.01 49.19
CA GLY A 23 -18.50 -0.75 49.33
C GLY A 23 -17.87 0.29 48.39
N ASN A 24 -16.91 1.04 48.95
CA ASN A 24 -16.04 1.98 48.23
C ASN A 24 -15.06 1.21 47.33
N GLU A 25 -15.55 0.57 46.26
CA GLU A 25 -14.70 -0.14 45.32
C GLU A 25 -13.93 0.84 44.43
N LEU A 26 -12.61 0.70 44.47
CA LEU A 26 -11.69 1.36 43.55
C LEU A 26 -11.57 0.52 42.29
N CYS A 27 -11.81 1.12 41.12
CA CYS A 27 -11.67 0.44 39.83
C CYS A 27 -10.90 1.29 38.83
N TRP A 28 -10.09 0.64 38.00
CA TRP A 28 -9.44 1.28 36.86
C TRP A 28 -10.38 1.26 35.66
N LEU A 29 -10.70 2.44 35.13
CA LEU A 29 -11.60 2.61 34.00
C LEU A 29 -10.94 3.41 32.88
N PRO A 30 -11.08 3.00 31.61
CA PRO A 30 -10.65 3.83 30.50
C PRO A 30 -11.57 5.05 30.36
N ARG A 31 -11.04 6.11 29.73
CA ARG A 31 -11.74 7.40 29.50
C ARG A 31 -13.15 7.24 28.93
N LEU A 32 -13.38 6.20 28.13
CA LEU A 32 -14.66 5.95 27.49
C LEU A 32 -15.84 5.86 28.47
N TYR A 33 -15.62 5.31 29.67
CA TYR A 33 -16.67 5.11 30.68
C TYR A 33 -16.83 6.27 31.66
N LEU A 34 -16.04 7.34 31.50
CA LEU A 34 -16.00 8.45 32.46
C LEU A 34 -16.55 9.72 31.84
N LEU A 35 -17.46 10.38 32.55
CA LEU A 35 -17.93 11.73 32.29
C LEU A 35 -17.30 12.65 33.33
N PHE A 36 -16.44 13.58 32.90
CA PHE A 36 -15.93 14.62 33.80
C PHE A 36 -16.94 15.74 33.92
N LEU A 37 -16.93 16.47 35.04
CA LEU A 37 -17.81 17.62 35.25
C LEU A 37 -17.59 18.75 34.22
N ALA A 38 -16.41 18.81 33.62
CA ALA A 38 -16.08 19.78 32.57
C ALA A 38 -16.48 19.31 31.16
N ASP A 39 -16.92 18.05 31.00
CA ASP A 39 -17.35 17.52 29.71
C ASP A 39 -18.83 17.85 29.44
N ASP A 40 -19.18 18.00 28.17
CA ASP A 40 -20.56 18.02 27.72
C ASP A 40 -21.18 16.59 27.80
N PRO A 41 -22.28 16.37 28.55
CA PRO A 41 -22.93 15.08 28.66
C PRO A 41 -23.44 14.54 27.32
N VAL A 42 -23.87 15.39 26.39
CA VAL A 42 -24.37 14.96 25.08
C VAL A 42 -23.23 14.38 24.25
N VAL A 43 -22.07 15.04 24.25
CA VAL A 43 -20.86 14.57 23.56
C VAL A 43 -20.37 13.26 24.17
N PHE A 44 -20.40 13.13 25.50
CA PHE A 44 -20.08 11.89 26.20
C PHE A 44 -20.99 10.73 25.76
N VAL A 45 -22.32 10.93 25.80
CA VAL A 45 -23.29 9.91 25.42
C VAL A 45 -23.10 9.51 23.96
N HIS A 46 -22.90 10.46 23.05
CA HIS A 46 -22.64 10.17 21.64
C HIS A 46 -21.36 9.34 21.45
N ARG A 47 -20.26 9.73 22.10
CA ARG A 47 -18.99 8.99 22.08
C ARG A 47 -19.17 7.57 22.60
N PHE A 48 -19.85 7.41 23.73
CA PHE A 48 -20.10 6.12 24.35
C PHE A 48 -20.97 5.23 23.45
N ALA A 49 -22.08 5.75 22.95
CA ALA A 49 -22.97 5.04 22.04
C ALA A 49 -22.27 4.61 20.75
N SER A 50 -21.45 5.51 20.17
CA SER A 50 -20.62 5.21 18.99
C SER A 50 -19.64 4.07 19.27
N ALA A 51 -18.95 4.09 20.41
CA ALA A 51 -18.02 3.02 20.78
C ALA A 51 -18.74 1.67 21.00
N CYS A 52 -19.91 1.67 21.64
CA CYS A 52 -20.74 0.48 21.79
C CYS A 52 -21.23 -0.06 20.43
N ALA A 53 -21.62 0.82 19.51
CA ALA A 53 -22.01 0.45 18.16
C ALA A 53 -20.81 -0.14 17.37
N ALA A 54 -19.65 0.51 17.44
CA ALA A 54 -18.41 0.04 16.82
C ALA A 54 -18.01 -1.35 17.37
N ARG A 55 -18.04 -1.54 18.70
CA ARG A 55 -17.77 -2.84 19.33
C ARG A 55 -18.72 -3.92 18.80
N ARG A 56 -20.03 -3.64 18.77
CA ARG A 56 -21.03 -4.60 18.26
C ARG A 56 -20.79 -4.96 16.79
N SER A 57 -20.55 -3.96 15.94
CA SER A 57 -20.23 -4.16 14.52
C SER A 57 -18.97 -5.01 14.32
N THR A 58 -17.89 -4.68 15.03
CA THR A 58 -16.63 -5.43 14.97
C THR A 58 -16.80 -6.86 15.47
N GLN A 59 -17.52 -7.06 16.58
CA GLN A 59 -17.78 -8.40 17.12
C GLN A 59 -18.57 -9.26 16.14
N ALA A 60 -19.58 -8.70 15.49
CA ALA A 60 -20.34 -9.38 14.45
C ALA A 60 -19.45 -9.74 13.24
N ARG A 61 -18.61 -8.80 12.77
CA ARG A 61 -17.61 -9.03 11.72
C ARG A 61 -16.62 -10.14 12.07
N LEU A 62 -16.10 -10.15 13.30
CA LEU A 62 -15.17 -11.18 13.75
C LEU A 62 -15.82 -12.56 13.79
N ARG A 63 -17.03 -12.67 14.35
CA ARG A 63 -17.78 -13.93 14.37
C ARG A 63 -18.08 -14.44 12.98
N TYR A 64 -18.58 -13.57 12.11
CA TYR A 64 -18.88 -13.91 10.72
C TYR A 64 -17.65 -14.45 9.99
N ASN A 65 -16.50 -13.75 10.07
CA ASN A 65 -15.27 -14.24 9.46
C ASN A 65 -14.80 -15.57 10.09
N LEU A 66 -14.90 -15.71 11.41
CA LEU A 66 -14.56 -16.95 12.10
C LEU A 66 -15.41 -18.13 11.59
N TYR A 67 -16.72 -17.95 11.38
CA TYR A 67 -17.57 -19.00 10.84
C TYR A 67 -17.14 -19.43 9.44
N ILE A 68 -16.82 -18.48 8.56
CA ILE A 68 -16.32 -18.78 7.21
C ILE A 68 -14.97 -19.50 7.29
N ASP A 69 -14.05 -18.99 8.11
CA ASP A 69 -12.70 -19.58 8.24
C ASP A 69 -12.75 -20.99 8.85
N CYS A 70 -13.76 -21.29 9.69
CA CYS A 70 -13.99 -22.61 10.26
C CYS A 70 -14.83 -23.55 9.37
N MET A 71 -15.55 -23.03 8.36
CA MET A 71 -16.30 -23.84 7.38
C MET A 71 -15.35 -24.61 6.46
N ALA A 72 -14.19 -24.02 6.15
CA ALA A 72 -13.15 -24.48 5.24
C ALA A 72 -12.55 -25.89 5.51
N GLY A 73 -13.06 -26.64 6.50
CA GLY A 73 -12.61 -28.00 6.84
C GLY A 73 -13.72 -29.05 7.01
N ALA A 74 -14.99 -28.70 6.82
CA ALA A 74 -16.13 -29.55 7.22
C ALA A 74 -16.97 -30.15 6.07
N GLY A 75 -16.57 -30.01 4.80
CA GLY A 75 -17.33 -30.52 3.65
C GLY A 75 -16.50 -30.78 2.39
N PRO A 76 -17.11 -31.28 1.30
CA PRO A 76 -16.43 -31.43 0.02
C PRO A 76 -16.02 -30.04 -0.49
N SER A 77 -14.76 -29.68 -0.22
CA SER A 77 -14.23 -28.37 -0.60
C SER A 77 -14.32 -28.23 -2.10
N GLN A 78 -14.94 -27.14 -2.56
CA GLN A 78 -14.90 -26.81 -3.98
C GLN A 78 -13.47 -26.40 -4.31
N GLU A 79 -12.74 -27.29 -4.97
CA GLU A 79 -11.36 -27.03 -5.37
C GLU A 79 -11.33 -26.09 -6.57
N LEU A 80 -10.26 -25.29 -6.62
CA LEU A 80 -10.02 -24.41 -7.75
C LEU A 80 -9.76 -25.28 -9.00
N PRO A 81 -10.45 -25.06 -10.12
CA PRO A 81 -10.25 -25.88 -11.32
C PRO A 81 -8.78 -25.84 -11.78
N GLU A 82 -8.19 -27.01 -12.00
CA GLU A 82 -6.77 -27.16 -12.33
C GLU A 82 -6.37 -26.37 -13.58
N GLY A 83 -7.26 -26.27 -14.58
CA GLY A 83 -7.03 -25.46 -15.77
C GLY A 83 -6.90 -23.95 -15.51
N LEU A 84 -7.54 -23.44 -14.46
CA LEU A 84 -7.43 -22.03 -14.06
C LEU A 84 -6.10 -21.77 -13.35
N LEU A 85 -5.70 -22.68 -12.45
CA LEU A 85 -4.36 -22.66 -11.83
C LEU A 85 -3.25 -22.69 -12.89
N ALA A 86 -3.36 -23.59 -13.86
CA ALA A 86 -2.42 -23.67 -14.98
C ALA A 86 -2.35 -22.37 -15.79
N SER A 87 -3.48 -21.68 -16.00
CA SER A 87 -3.52 -20.37 -16.67
C SER A 87 -2.83 -19.28 -15.84
N ILE A 88 -3.07 -19.25 -14.52
CA ILE A 88 -2.43 -18.31 -13.59
C ILE A 88 -0.92 -18.53 -13.61
N ARG A 89 -0.46 -19.78 -13.48
CA ARG A 89 0.95 -20.15 -13.55
C ARG A 89 1.60 -19.71 -14.86
N THR A 90 0.94 -19.97 -15.98
CA THR A 90 1.43 -19.56 -17.31
C THR A 90 1.57 -18.04 -17.43
N ARG A 91 0.63 -17.26 -16.86
CA ARG A 91 0.71 -15.79 -16.89
C ARG A 91 1.83 -15.27 -15.99
N VAL A 92 1.98 -15.80 -14.78
CA VAL A 92 3.04 -15.41 -13.84
C VAL A 92 4.42 -15.69 -14.44
N MET A 93 4.56 -16.81 -15.17
CA MET A 93 5.81 -17.21 -15.81
C MET A 93 6.06 -16.55 -17.17
N GLY A 94 5.00 -16.22 -17.92
CA GLY A 94 5.08 -15.70 -19.28
C GLY A 94 5.51 -14.23 -19.38
N PHE A 95 5.35 -13.44 -18.32
CA PHE A 95 5.96 -12.12 -18.22
C PHE A 95 7.34 -12.31 -17.60
N GLY A 96 8.40 -12.21 -18.41
CA GLY A 96 9.81 -12.36 -18.00
C GLY A 96 10.18 -11.46 -16.83
N ASN A 97 9.83 -11.87 -15.62
CA ASN A 97 9.89 -11.07 -14.42
C ASN A 97 11.36 -11.04 -13.99
N PRO A 98 12.04 -9.87 -14.05
CA PRO A 98 13.46 -9.78 -13.82
C PRO A 98 13.88 -10.16 -12.39
N HIS A 99 12.92 -10.24 -11.45
CA HIS A 99 13.11 -10.67 -10.06
C HIS A 99 13.04 -12.20 -9.87
N LEU A 100 12.57 -12.92 -10.89
CA LEU A 100 12.47 -14.36 -10.92
C LEU A 100 13.55 -14.90 -11.87
N LYS A 101 14.82 -14.84 -11.48
CA LYS A 101 15.94 -15.46 -12.24
C LYS A 101 16.45 -16.75 -11.62
N ASP A 102 16.16 -16.93 -10.34
CA ASP A 102 16.56 -18.09 -9.54
C ASP A 102 15.42 -19.12 -9.54
N ILE A 103 15.69 -20.29 -10.12
CA ILE A 103 14.71 -21.36 -10.39
C ILE A 103 14.14 -21.95 -9.09
N ASP A 104 14.97 -22.06 -8.05
CA ASP A 104 14.53 -22.65 -6.78
C ASP A 104 13.62 -21.67 -6.03
N ARG A 105 13.99 -20.38 -5.99
CA ARG A 105 13.14 -19.34 -5.40
C ARG A 105 11.84 -19.12 -6.18
N GLN A 106 11.88 -19.28 -7.50
CA GLN A 106 10.69 -19.28 -8.34
C GLN A 106 9.72 -20.39 -7.93
N GLN A 107 10.23 -21.63 -7.77
CA GLN A 107 9.37 -22.77 -7.46
C GLN A 107 8.76 -22.66 -6.06
N THR A 108 9.52 -22.16 -5.07
CA THR A 108 8.97 -21.86 -3.74
C THR A 108 7.89 -20.78 -3.80
N TYR A 109 8.16 -19.66 -4.48
CA TYR A 109 7.20 -18.56 -4.61
C TYR A 109 5.92 -18.99 -5.33
N LEU A 110 6.03 -19.80 -6.40
CA LEU A 110 4.88 -20.32 -7.11
C LEU A 110 4.04 -21.25 -6.23
N THR A 111 4.67 -22.15 -5.49
CA THR A 111 3.97 -23.05 -4.56
C THR A 111 3.24 -22.25 -3.47
N GLU A 112 3.88 -21.23 -2.90
CA GLU A 112 3.26 -20.35 -1.91
C GLU A 112 2.07 -19.59 -2.51
N LEU A 113 2.22 -19.04 -3.71
CA LEU A 113 1.17 -18.32 -4.41
C LEU A 113 -0.01 -19.23 -4.76
N GLU A 114 0.25 -20.42 -5.29
CA GLU A 114 -0.79 -21.43 -5.57
C GLU A 114 -1.57 -21.75 -4.28
N SER A 115 -0.87 -21.99 -3.17
CA SER A 115 -1.52 -22.25 -1.86
C SER A 115 -2.33 -21.08 -1.32
N GLN A 116 -1.96 -19.83 -1.65
CA GLN A 116 -2.71 -18.63 -1.26
C GLN A 116 -3.98 -18.49 -2.09
N VAL A 117 -3.85 -18.62 -3.42
CA VAL A 117 -4.97 -18.52 -4.36
C VAL A 117 -6.02 -19.59 -4.06
N GLU A 118 -5.61 -20.83 -3.77
CA GLU A 118 -6.52 -21.89 -3.37
C GLU A 118 -7.25 -21.60 -2.05
N ARG A 119 -6.53 -21.03 -1.07
CA ARG A 119 -7.13 -20.64 0.22
C ARG A 119 -8.17 -19.54 0.05
N ASP A 120 -7.84 -18.54 -0.75
CA ASP A 120 -8.72 -17.41 -1.03
C ASP A 120 -9.96 -17.85 -1.82
N PHE A 121 -9.78 -18.76 -2.78
CA PHE A 121 -10.88 -19.35 -3.52
C PHE A 121 -11.81 -20.13 -2.61
N ARG A 122 -11.27 -21.03 -1.78
CA ARG A 122 -12.07 -21.82 -0.82
C ARG A 122 -12.85 -20.91 0.11
N ARG A 123 -12.18 -19.93 0.71
CA ARG A 123 -12.79 -18.94 1.60
C ARG A 123 -13.91 -18.15 0.92
N ALA A 124 -13.76 -17.83 -0.36
CA ALA A 124 -14.79 -17.15 -1.14
C ALA A 124 -16.01 -18.06 -1.41
N MET A 125 -15.79 -19.35 -1.71
CA MET A 125 -16.87 -20.32 -1.89
C MET A 125 -17.62 -20.58 -0.58
N ASP A 126 -16.89 -20.78 0.52
CA ASP A 126 -17.45 -20.94 1.87
C ASP A 126 -18.29 -19.73 2.26
N LYS A 127 -17.81 -18.52 1.93
CA LYS A 127 -18.58 -17.29 2.15
C LYS A 127 -19.90 -17.31 1.38
N LEU A 128 -19.89 -17.69 0.10
CA LEU A 128 -21.10 -17.74 -0.73
C LEU A 128 -22.11 -18.75 -0.16
N GLU A 129 -21.64 -19.91 0.27
CA GLU A 129 -22.48 -20.93 0.90
C GLU A 129 -23.02 -20.47 2.26
N PHE A 130 -22.17 -19.86 3.10
CA PHE A 130 -22.60 -19.30 4.38
C PHE A 130 -23.65 -18.20 4.20
N ASP A 131 -23.43 -17.27 3.26
CA ASP A 131 -24.38 -16.22 2.92
C ASP A 131 -25.71 -16.81 2.43
N HIS A 132 -25.65 -17.89 1.64
CA HIS A 132 -26.84 -18.64 1.21
C HIS A 132 -27.59 -19.24 2.40
N VAL A 133 -26.90 -19.91 3.33
CA VAL A 133 -27.52 -20.51 4.53
C VAL A 133 -28.13 -19.44 5.45
N VAL A 134 -27.43 -18.33 5.69
CA VAL A 134 -27.93 -17.21 6.49
C VAL A 134 -29.21 -16.62 5.87
N ALA A 135 -29.27 -16.50 4.54
CA ALA A 135 -30.44 -15.99 3.85
C ALA A 135 -31.66 -16.91 3.92
N HIS A 136 -31.46 -18.24 3.94
CA HIS A 136 -32.55 -19.22 3.96
C HIS A 136 -32.99 -19.62 5.38
N CYS A 137 -32.13 -19.43 6.38
CA CYS A 137 -32.38 -19.80 7.78
C CYS A 137 -32.12 -18.62 8.76
N PRO A 138 -32.83 -17.49 8.65
CA PRO A 138 -32.55 -16.29 9.46
C PRO A 138 -32.76 -16.50 10.97
N GLU A 139 -33.64 -17.42 11.38
CA GLU A 139 -33.92 -17.74 12.78
C GLU A 139 -32.69 -18.29 13.53
N SER A 140 -31.80 -18.98 12.81
CA SER A 140 -30.55 -19.52 13.38
C SER A 140 -29.47 -18.45 13.55
N PHE A 141 -29.64 -17.26 12.95
CA PHE A 141 -28.64 -16.19 12.91
C PHE A 141 -29.25 -14.84 13.32
N PRO A 142 -29.28 -14.53 14.63
CA PRO A 142 -29.74 -13.24 15.14
C PRO A 142 -29.05 -12.05 14.45
N PRO A 143 -29.74 -10.91 14.22
CA PRO A 143 -29.18 -9.73 13.57
C PRO A 143 -27.92 -9.17 14.24
N LEU A 144 -27.76 -9.38 15.55
CA LEU A 144 -26.58 -8.97 16.32
C LEU A 144 -25.31 -9.77 15.95
N TRP A 145 -25.45 -10.91 15.29
CA TRP A 145 -24.33 -11.77 14.88
C TRP A 145 -23.86 -11.48 13.46
N LEU A 146 -24.71 -10.84 12.65
CA LEU A 146 -24.39 -10.50 11.28
C LEU A 146 -23.72 -9.12 11.22
N PRO A 147 -22.67 -8.96 10.38
CA PRO A 147 -22.11 -7.65 10.11
C PRO A 147 -23.22 -6.71 9.61
N PRO A 148 -23.16 -5.41 9.95
CA PRO A 148 -24.05 -4.45 9.31
C PRO A 148 -23.90 -4.56 7.80
N GLN A 149 -25.01 -4.74 7.10
CA GLN A 149 -25.01 -4.81 5.65
C GLN A 149 -24.40 -3.50 5.14
N GLU A 150 -23.31 -3.61 4.38
CA GLU A 150 -22.75 -2.43 3.73
C GLU A 150 -23.81 -1.93 2.77
N GLU A 151 -24.34 -0.74 3.04
CA GLU A 151 -25.25 -0.06 2.12
C GLU A 151 -24.59 -0.09 0.75
N CYS A 152 -25.25 -0.75 -0.20
CA CYS A 152 -24.76 -0.79 -1.56
C CYS A 152 -24.81 0.65 -2.08
N ARG A 153 -23.68 1.37 -1.97
CA ARG A 153 -23.56 2.82 -2.27
C ARG A 153 -23.91 3.18 -3.70
N THR A 154 -24.16 2.17 -4.53
CA THR A 154 -24.64 2.28 -5.89
C THR A 154 -25.80 1.32 -6.04
N SER A 155 -26.98 1.84 -6.40
CA SER A 155 -28.04 1.01 -6.99
C SER A 155 -27.38 0.17 -8.07
N VAL A 156 -27.36 -1.15 -7.90
CA VAL A 156 -26.72 -2.07 -8.84
C VAL A 156 -27.25 -1.75 -10.23
N VAL A 157 -26.43 -1.09 -11.07
CA VAL A 157 -26.90 -0.68 -12.37
C VAL A 157 -27.05 -1.97 -13.16
N ARG A 158 -28.29 -2.29 -13.57
CA ARG A 158 -28.66 -3.56 -14.23
C ARG A 158 -27.79 -3.96 -15.44
N LYS A 159 -26.95 -3.05 -15.96
CA LYS A 159 -26.04 -3.27 -17.09
C LYS A 159 -24.56 -3.01 -16.78
N GLY A 160 -24.18 -2.77 -15.52
CA GLY A 160 -22.80 -2.42 -15.15
C GLY A 160 -22.27 -1.10 -15.72
N THR A 161 -23.13 -0.29 -16.36
CA THR A 161 -22.77 0.98 -16.97
C THR A 161 -23.28 2.14 -16.14
N MET A 162 -22.39 3.03 -15.70
CA MET A 162 -22.80 4.28 -15.04
C MET A 162 -22.99 5.38 -16.08
N ALA A 163 -24.01 6.21 -15.91
CA ALA A 163 -24.17 7.42 -16.72
C ALA A 163 -23.04 8.39 -16.36
N VAL A 164 -22.06 8.52 -17.25
CA VAL A 164 -20.97 9.49 -17.09
C VAL A 164 -21.49 10.86 -17.56
N PRO A 165 -21.46 11.90 -16.72
CA PRO A 165 -21.81 13.25 -17.14
C PRO A 165 -20.97 13.67 -18.34
N TRP A 166 -21.53 14.51 -19.22
CA TRP A 166 -20.77 15.03 -20.35
C TRP A 166 -19.52 15.75 -19.86
N PHE A 167 -18.36 15.37 -20.39
CA PHE A 167 -17.06 15.91 -20.05
C PHE A 167 -16.24 16.02 -21.33
N PRO A 168 -15.57 17.16 -21.61
CA PRO A 168 -14.74 17.34 -22.81
C PRO A 168 -13.42 16.56 -22.66
N PHE A 169 -13.53 15.23 -22.67
CA PHE A 169 -12.43 14.32 -22.39
C PHE A 169 -11.27 14.52 -23.37
N MET A 170 -11.57 14.67 -24.67
CA MET A 170 -10.55 14.82 -25.69
C MET A 170 -9.74 16.10 -25.50
N GLU A 171 -10.40 17.24 -25.26
CA GLU A 171 -9.71 18.51 -25.01
C GLU A 171 -8.86 18.45 -23.74
N ARG A 172 -9.44 17.96 -22.63
CA ARG A 172 -8.70 17.82 -21.35
C ARG A 172 -7.53 16.85 -21.48
N ARG A 173 -7.71 15.76 -22.24
CA ARG A 173 -6.68 14.77 -22.50
C ARG A 173 -5.51 15.38 -23.27
N GLU A 174 -5.76 16.16 -24.31
CA GLU A 174 -4.67 16.80 -25.06
C GLU A 174 -3.96 17.86 -24.22
N VAL A 175 -4.68 18.63 -23.39
CA VAL A 175 -4.07 19.57 -22.43
C VAL A 175 -3.18 18.83 -21.43
N ILE A 176 -3.64 17.73 -20.85
CA ILE A 176 -2.85 16.92 -19.90
C ILE A 176 -1.67 16.25 -20.60
N ARG A 177 -1.87 15.72 -21.81
CA ARG A 177 -0.81 15.11 -22.62
C ARG A 177 0.26 16.13 -23.00
N ALA A 178 -0.12 17.37 -23.28
CA ALA A 178 0.82 18.45 -23.55
C ALA A 178 1.52 18.95 -22.27
N ALA A 179 0.82 19.01 -21.14
CA ALA A 179 1.40 19.49 -19.89
C ALA A 179 2.25 18.44 -19.15
N SER A 180 2.01 17.15 -19.40
CA SER A 180 2.68 16.07 -18.68
C SER A 180 4.04 15.73 -19.28
N LEU A 181 5.05 15.63 -18.41
CA LEU A 181 6.39 15.16 -18.79
C LEU A 181 6.37 13.67 -19.19
N PHE A 182 5.48 12.87 -18.57
CA PHE A 182 5.44 11.42 -18.76
C PHE A 182 4.74 10.96 -20.03
N THR A 183 4.11 11.88 -20.76
CA THR A 183 3.51 11.60 -22.07
C THR A 183 4.45 11.92 -23.23
N ASN A 184 5.58 12.59 -22.96
CA ASN A 184 6.56 12.95 -23.97
C ASN A 184 7.68 11.91 -24.05
N LEU A 185 7.79 11.23 -25.18
CA LEU A 185 8.82 10.21 -25.43
C LEU A 185 10.26 10.73 -25.23
N LYS A 186 10.52 12.00 -25.52
CA LYS A 186 11.86 12.61 -25.34
C LYS A 186 12.19 12.82 -23.86
N ALA A 187 11.20 13.22 -23.05
CA ALA A 187 11.38 13.36 -21.61
C ALA A 187 11.52 11.99 -20.93
N LEU A 188 10.75 10.99 -21.37
CA LEU A 188 10.92 9.60 -20.92
C LEU A 188 12.31 9.06 -21.28
N ALA A 189 12.80 9.30 -22.50
CA ALA A 189 14.15 8.91 -22.90
C ALA A 189 15.25 9.61 -22.08
N ALA A 190 15.04 10.87 -21.68
CA ALA A 190 15.95 11.58 -20.78
C ALA A 190 15.97 10.93 -19.39
N LEU A 191 14.80 10.65 -18.82
CA LEU A 191 14.67 9.98 -17.52
C LEU A 191 15.27 8.58 -17.54
N ASP A 192 15.09 7.83 -18.62
CA ASP A 192 15.66 6.50 -18.78
C ASP A 192 17.20 6.53 -18.81
N ARG A 193 17.79 7.52 -19.50
CA ARG A 193 19.25 7.73 -19.48
C ARG A 193 19.77 8.12 -18.10
N VAL A 194 19.10 9.05 -17.41
CA VAL A 194 19.46 9.42 -16.04
C VAL A 194 19.37 8.20 -15.12
N ARG A 195 18.31 7.41 -15.26
CA ARG A 195 18.13 6.17 -14.49
C ARG A 195 19.27 5.18 -14.75
N ALA A 196 19.65 4.95 -16.01
CA ALA A 196 20.76 4.07 -16.36
C ALA A 196 22.08 4.54 -15.72
N GLU A 197 22.34 5.85 -15.72
CA GLU A 197 23.51 6.44 -15.07
C GLU A 197 23.50 6.31 -13.54
N CYS A 198 22.34 6.48 -12.90
CA CYS A 198 22.18 6.24 -11.46
C CYS A 198 22.38 4.77 -11.08
N ILE A 199 21.86 3.83 -11.90
CA ILE A 199 22.07 2.39 -11.69
C ILE A 199 23.56 2.06 -11.83
N ARG A 200 24.24 2.65 -12.82
CA ARG A 200 25.69 2.48 -13.02
C ARG A 200 26.46 2.91 -11.78
N ALA A 201 26.16 4.09 -11.22
CA ALA A 201 26.79 4.57 -9.99
C ALA A 201 26.49 3.64 -8.79
N ALA A 202 25.23 3.21 -8.63
CA ALA A 202 24.84 2.32 -7.54
C ALA A 202 25.46 0.91 -7.62
N SER A 203 25.83 0.46 -8.83
CA SER A 203 26.51 -0.82 -9.02
C SER A 203 28.00 -0.80 -8.64
N GLN A 204 28.56 0.38 -8.42
CA GLN A 204 29.95 0.54 -8.01
C GLN A 204 30.06 0.66 -6.48
N SER A 205 31.18 0.17 -5.93
CA SER A 205 31.48 0.24 -4.51
C SER A 205 32.59 1.25 -4.25
N LEU A 206 32.46 2.03 -3.17
CA LEU A 206 33.50 2.97 -2.70
C LEU A 206 34.81 2.26 -2.36
N PHE A 207 34.73 1.00 -1.94
CA PHE A 207 35.87 0.16 -1.57
C PHE A 207 35.85 -1.17 -2.32
N LEU A 208 37.02 -1.76 -2.52
CA LEU A 208 37.11 -3.12 -3.06
C LEU A 208 36.70 -4.11 -1.96
N LEU A 209 35.54 -4.75 -2.13
CA LEU A 209 35.00 -5.73 -1.18
C LEU A 209 35.56 -7.14 -1.39
N PHE A 210 36.09 -7.43 -2.58
CA PHE A 210 36.69 -8.72 -2.92
C PHE A 210 38.11 -8.51 -3.43
N LEU A 211 39.08 -8.89 -2.60
CA LEU A 211 40.50 -8.89 -2.91
C LEU A 211 40.90 -10.36 -2.92
N GLY A 212 40.97 -10.99 -4.10
CA GLY A 212 41.07 -12.44 -4.26
C GLY A 212 42.34 -13.12 -3.72
N ARG A 213 43.11 -12.44 -2.87
CA ARG A 213 44.28 -12.95 -2.15
C ARG A 213 44.48 -12.15 -0.85
N PRO A 214 45.11 -12.76 0.18
CA PRO A 214 45.61 -12.00 1.32
C PRO A 214 46.67 -10.98 0.85
N LEU A 215 46.64 -9.79 1.44
CA LEU A 215 47.53 -8.67 1.12
C LEU A 215 48.24 -8.21 2.38
N TRP A 216 49.44 -7.66 2.22
CA TRP A 216 50.09 -6.94 3.31
C TRP A 216 49.31 -5.65 3.62
N LEU A 217 49.37 -5.17 4.87
CA LEU A 217 48.58 -4.02 5.30
C LEU A 217 48.86 -2.76 4.46
N ASN A 218 50.12 -2.50 4.14
CA ASN A 218 50.54 -1.38 3.29
C ASN A 218 49.98 -1.50 1.86
N GLU A 219 50.03 -2.70 1.26
CA GLU A 219 49.46 -2.96 -0.07
C GLU A 219 47.94 -2.80 -0.06
N PHE A 220 47.26 -3.28 0.98
CA PHE A 220 45.83 -3.11 1.16
C PHE A 220 45.43 -1.63 1.24
N VAL A 221 46.12 -0.85 2.09
CA VAL A 221 45.86 0.59 2.25
C VAL A 221 46.07 1.33 0.92
N GLN A 222 47.15 1.00 0.20
CA GLN A 222 47.43 1.61 -1.09
C GLN A 222 46.35 1.27 -2.13
N ILE A 223 45.95 0.00 -2.24
CA ILE A 223 44.93 -0.47 -3.20
C ILE A 223 43.56 0.17 -2.89
N GLN A 224 43.14 0.20 -1.62
CA GLN A 224 41.89 0.84 -1.23
C GLN A 224 41.93 2.36 -1.45
N GLY A 225 43.04 3.02 -1.14
CA GLY A 225 43.21 4.45 -1.37
C GLY A 225 43.14 4.82 -2.86
N GLN A 226 43.78 4.03 -3.73
CA GLN A 226 43.70 4.21 -5.18
C GLN A 226 42.27 4.00 -5.71
N HIS A 227 41.57 2.96 -5.23
CA HIS A 227 40.20 2.68 -5.64
C HIS A 227 39.22 3.77 -5.16
N ALA A 228 39.35 4.23 -3.91
CA ALA A 228 38.55 5.32 -3.37
C ALA A 228 38.76 6.62 -4.15
N SER A 229 40.01 6.98 -4.44
CA SER A 229 40.35 8.17 -5.24
C SER A 229 39.76 8.08 -6.66
N LYS A 230 39.79 6.89 -7.28
CA LYS A 230 39.17 6.64 -8.57
C LYS A 230 37.65 6.78 -8.51
N MET A 231 37.02 6.29 -7.44
CA MET A 231 35.57 6.40 -7.25
C MET A 231 35.14 7.84 -6.99
N GLU A 232 35.92 8.61 -6.26
CA GLU A 232 35.71 10.04 -6.04
C GLU A 232 35.71 10.81 -7.36
N LEU A 233 36.73 10.63 -8.21
CA LEU A 233 36.79 11.23 -9.55
C LEU A 233 35.61 10.80 -10.42
N PHE A 234 35.22 9.52 -10.34
CA PHE A 234 34.06 9.03 -11.07
C PHE A 234 32.77 9.73 -10.62
N LEU A 235 32.51 9.83 -9.31
CA LEU A 235 31.28 10.41 -8.78
C LEU A 235 31.21 11.92 -9.00
N ASN A 236 32.31 12.64 -8.79
CA ASN A 236 32.34 14.09 -8.90
C ASN A 236 32.38 14.59 -10.35
N ASP A 237 33.15 13.93 -11.22
CA ASP A 237 33.36 14.44 -12.58
C ASP A 237 32.58 13.63 -13.62
N VAL A 238 32.82 12.32 -13.66
CA VAL A 238 32.35 11.46 -14.76
C VAL A 238 30.84 11.24 -14.70
N TRP A 239 30.31 10.90 -13.53
CA TRP A 239 28.89 10.61 -13.35
C TRP A 239 28.04 11.86 -13.54
N ILE A 240 28.40 12.97 -12.89
CA ILE A 240 27.69 14.25 -13.06
C ILE A 240 27.70 14.69 -14.53
N SER A 241 28.86 14.64 -15.18
CA SER A 241 28.98 15.01 -16.60
C SER A 241 28.17 14.08 -17.52
N SER A 242 28.14 12.78 -17.22
CA SER A 242 27.36 11.79 -17.99
C SER A 242 25.86 12.01 -17.84
N VAL A 243 25.37 12.30 -16.62
CA VAL A 243 23.96 12.62 -16.36
C VAL A 243 23.55 13.90 -17.09
N LEU A 244 24.36 14.96 -16.97
CA LEU A 244 24.09 16.24 -17.65
C LEU A 244 24.12 16.09 -19.17
N SER A 245 25.09 15.37 -19.71
CA SER A 245 25.18 15.09 -21.15
C SER A 245 24.02 14.22 -21.64
N GLY A 246 23.62 13.20 -20.87
CA GLY A 246 22.47 12.34 -21.18
C GLY A 246 21.16 13.12 -21.21
N LEU A 247 20.97 14.03 -20.25
CA LEU A 247 19.81 14.91 -20.16
C LEU A 247 19.81 15.95 -21.29
N CYS A 248 20.92 16.65 -21.50
CA CYS A 248 21.07 17.63 -22.58
C CYS A 248 20.91 16.98 -23.96
N SER A 249 21.53 15.83 -24.24
CA SER A 249 21.40 15.16 -25.54
C SER A 249 19.97 14.66 -25.84
N ALA A 250 19.20 14.32 -24.81
CA ALA A 250 17.80 13.93 -24.94
C ALA A 250 16.89 15.15 -25.15
N LEU A 251 17.15 16.24 -24.42
CA LEU A 251 16.30 17.43 -24.40
C LEU A 251 16.68 18.49 -25.46
N VAL A 252 17.93 18.61 -25.87
CA VAL A 252 18.39 19.54 -26.93
C VAL A 252 17.91 19.08 -28.31
N LYS A 253 17.68 17.76 -28.49
CA LYS A 253 16.96 17.22 -29.66
C LYS A 253 15.44 17.47 -29.61
N ALA A 254 14.93 18.06 -28.52
CA ALA A 254 13.61 18.67 -28.50
C ALA A 254 13.76 20.12 -28.96
N GLU A 255 13.28 20.42 -30.17
CA GLU A 255 13.39 21.74 -30.78
C GLU A 255 12.84 22.86 -29.87
N ARG A 256 13.32 24.09 -30.12
CA ARG A 256 13.01 25.33 -29.42
C ARG A 256 11.51 25.44 -29.11
N GLY A 257 11.14 25.29 -27.85
CA GLY A 257 9.78 25.58 -27.40
C GLY A 257 9.37 24.94 -26.06
N TRP A 258 10.00 23.83 -25.65
CA TRP A 258 9.44 23.03 -24.56
C TRP A 258 10.17 23.13 -23.22
N MET A 259 11.48 23.39 -23.20
CA MET A 259 12.21 23.69 -21.97
C MET A 259 13.46 24.49 -22.29
N ASP A 260 13.43 25.82 -22.18
CA ASP A 260 14.68 26.56 -22.00
C ASP A 260 15.20 26.21 -20.60
N ILE A 261 16.22 25.36 -20.54
CA ILE A 261 16.81 24.85 -19.30
C ILE A 261 17.37 26.00 -18.43
N ARG A 262 17.48 27.22 -19.02
CA ARG A 262 17.89 28.46 -18.36
C ARG A 262 16.78 29.20 -17.62
N GLN A 263 15.52 28.78 -17.71
CA GLN A 263 14.42 29.41 -16.97
C GLN A 263 14.22 28.75 -15.60
N ASN A 264 14.49 29.52 -14.55
CA ASN A 264 14.58 29.09 -13.14
C ASN A 264 13.22 28.98 -12.40
N SER A 265 12.11 28.79 -13.12
CA SER A 265 10.81 28.52 -12.48
C SER A 265 10.09 27.36 -13.15
N ILE A 266 9.64 26.43 -12.32
CA ILE A 266 8.88 25.23 -12.74
C ILE A 266 7.53 25.64 -13.35
N GLU A 267 6.96 26.77 -12.92
CA GLU A 267 5.65 27.26 -13.37
C GLU A 267 5.65 27.87 -14.79
N VAL A 268 6.76 28.49 -15.22
CA VAL A 268 6.84 29.12 -16.56
C VAL A 268 7.05 28.08 -17.67
N ARG A 269 7.61 26.92 -17.33
CA ARG A 269 7.83 25.80 -18.25
C ARG A 269 6.54 25.24 -18.84
N CYS A 270 5.45 25.27 -18.09
CA CYS A 270 4.13 24.85 -18.55
C CYS A 270 3.30 25.98 -19.20
N ARG A 271 3.76 27.24 -19.15
CA ARG A 271 2.97 28.40 -19.63
C ARG A 271 3.25 28.81 -21.08
N HIS A 272 4.36 28.37 -21.68
CA HIS A 272 4.67 28.75 -23.08
C HIS A 272 3.82 28.04 -24.14
N SER A 273 2.92 27.11 -23.76
CA SER A 273 1.89 26.58 -24.67
C SER A 273 0.63 27.46 -24.75
N LYS A 274 0.64 28.67 -24.18
CA LYS A 274 -0.54 29.57 -24.15
C LYS A 274 -0.54 30.72 -25.16
N PHE A 275 0.38 30.74 -26.12
CA PHE A 275 0.28 31.65 -27.26
C PHE A 275 0.65 30.93 -28.56
N LEU A 276 -0.30 30.11 -29.04
CA LEU A 276 -0.81 30.04 -30.41
C LEU A 276 -1.94 29.01 -30.46
#